data_AF-A0A955XU27-F1
#
_entry.id   AF-A0A955XU27-F1
#
_cell.length_a   1.000
_cell.length_b   1.000
_cell.length_c   1.000
_cell.angle_alpha   90.00
_cell.angle_beta   90.00
_cell.angle_gamma   90.00
#
_symmetry.space_group_name_H-M   'P 1'
#
loop_
_entity.id
_entity.type
_entity.pdbx_description
1 polymer ?
#
loop_
_entity_poly.entity_id
_entity_poly.type
_entity_poly.pdbx_seq_one_letter_code
_entity_poly.pdbx_strand_id
1 'polypeptide(L)'
;MADWGESSGSERWSSEQLSQYVRSQIQDTFGGKVDYDPVYSELYCLDFVINRFQGIHALVNLGVRTTFETQDYAAQEAFLEAAKKGVVHKSIYVEFARKNVESGALSIALAAFLAFLFDQRYRDFRAVGLRIFEDCTFHFFSLEENIRRLRRERHEDANEYDEQLGGDIIAYFTDKGFGFIEDPEQQKFFFHIANVVDDDLRIQLPSYTQGDTIPVRFYYGGSDGKKYPKAVNVSLNSNYEK
;
A
#
# COMPACT_ATOMS: atom_id res chain seq x y z
N MET A 1 -8.85 -33.60 -30.95
CA MET A 1 -9.79 -32.75 -30.18
C MET A 1 -9.79 -33.35 -28.78
N ALA A 2 -8.86 -32.89 -27.94
CA ALA A 2 -8.67 -33.44 -26.61
C ALA A 2 -9.43 -32.56 -25.62
N ASP A 3 -10.46 -33.17 -25.05
CA ASP A 3 -11.29 -32.69 -23.96
C ASP A 3 -10.42 -32.64 -22.70
N TRP A 4 -10.01 -31.43 -22.31
CA TRP A 4 -9.36 -31.21 -21.03
C TRP A 4 -10.43 -30.94 -20.01
N GLY A 5 -10.80 -32.01 -19.31
CA GLY A 5 -11.81 -32.00 -18.26
C GLY A 5 -11.54 -30.87 -17.27
N GLU A 6 -12.62 -30.18 -16.94
CA GLU A 6 -12.72 -29.32 -15.77
C GLU A 6 -12.37 -30.16 -14.54
N SER A 7 -11.12 -30.09 -14.09
CA SER A 7 -10.72 -30.62 -12.79
C SER A 7 -11.32 -29.72 -11.71
N SER A 8 -12.52 -30.11 -11.31
CA SER A 8 -13.21 -29.73 -10.10
C SER A 8 -12.32 -30.00 -8.88
N GLY A 9 -11.88 -28.93 -8.21
CA GLY A 9 -11.20 -29.02 -6.93
C GLY A 9 -10.16 -27.93 -6.69
N SER A 10 -10.50 -26.64 -6.84
CA SER A 10 -9.62 -25.59 -6.31
C SER A 10 -9.77 -25.58 -4.79
N GLU A 11 -9.04 -26.46 -4.11
CA GLU A 11 -8.80 -26.32 -2.69
C GLU A 11 -8.24 -24.91 -2.48
N ARG A 12 -8.91 -24.09 -1.65
CA ARG A 12 -8.47 -22.71 -1.44
C ARG A 12 -7.15 -22.73 -0.67
N TRP A 13 -6.04 -22.64 -1.39
CA TRP A 13 -4.71 -22.43 -0.80
C TRP A 13 -4.74 -21.24 0.17
N SER A 14 -4.18 -21.43 1.36
CA SER A 14 -3.87 -20.35 2.30
C SER A 14 -2.60 -19.61 1.87
N SER A 15 -2.37 -18.40 2.40
CA SER A 15 -1.12 -17.66 2.16
C SER A 15 0.12 -18.41 2.67
N GLU A 16 -0.02 -19.17 3.77
CA GLU A 16 1.05 -20.03 4.30
C GLU A 16 1.41 -21.14 3.30
N GLN A 17 0.40 -21.81 2.72
CA GLN A 17 0.60 -22.84 1.71
C GLN A 17 1.24 -22.27 0.44
N LEU A 18 0.81 -21.08 0.00
CA LEU A 18 1.44 -20.37 -1.11
C LEU A 18 2.92 -20.09 -0.85
N SER A 19 3.24 -19.50 0.31
CA SER A 19 4.61 -19.24 0.70
C SER A 19 5.43 -20.52 0.74
N GLN A 20 4.93 -21.59 1.39
CA GLN A 20 5.61 -22.88 1.43
C GLN A 20 5.89 -23.45 0.04
N TYR A 21 4.91 -23.38 -0.87
CA TYR A 21 5.04 -23.87 -2.22
C TYR A 21 6.05 -23.04 -3.05
N VAL A 22 6.01 -21.72 -2.97
CA VAL A 22 6.98 -20.85 -3.65
C VAL A 22 8.39 -21.14 -3.16
N ARG A 23 8.58 -21.31 -1.85
CA ARG A 23 9.88 -21.65 -1.24
C ARG A 23 10.43 -22.97 -1.75
N SER A 24 9.63 -24.05 -1.69
CA SER A 24 10.08 -25.36 -2.14
C SER A 24 10.45 -25.35 -3.61
N GLN A 25 9.68 -24.65 -4.45
CA GLN A 25 9.98 -24.56 -5.88
C GLN A 25 11.26 -23.78 -6.17
N ILE A 26 11.55 -22.71 -5.43
CA ILE A 26 12.83 -21.99 -5.54
C ILE A 26 14.00 -22.91 -5.17
N GLN A 27 13.87 -23.72 -4.12
CA GLN A 27 14.91 -24.62 -3.66
C GLN A 27 15.11 -25.80 -4.61
N ASP A 28 14.03 -26.53 -4.91
CA ASP A 28 14.05 -27.83 -5.58
C ASP A 28 14.26 -27.68 -7.10
N THR A 29 13.63 -26.66 -7.70
CA THR A 29 13.63 -26.49 -9.17
C THR A 29 14.72 -25.53 -9.62
N PHE A 30 15.02 -24.50 -8.82
CA PHE A 30 15.88 -23.39 -9.26
C PHE A 30 17.19 -23.27 -8.47
N GLY A 31 17.44 -24.19 -7.53
CA GLY A 31 18.68 -24.23 -6.75
C GLY A 31 18.91 -22.99 -5.89
N GLY A 32 17.82 -22.31 -5.50
CA GLY A 32 17.89 -21.16 -4.61
C GLY A 32 18.12 -21.57 -3.17
N LYS A 33 18.97 -20.83 -2.44
CA LYS A 33 19.04 -20.95 -0.98
C LYS A 33 18.02 -20.00 -0.36
N VAL A 34 17.03 -20.57 0.30
CA VAL A 34 15.93 -19.84 0.95
C VAL A 34 16.02 -20.05 2.45
N ASP A 35 15.97 -18.96 3.21
CA ASP A 35 15.87 -18.97 4.66
C ASP A 35 14.47 -18.50 5.08
N TYR A 36 13.89 -19.19 6.07
CA TYR A 36 12.63 -18.84 6.70
C TYR A 36 12.85 -18.68 8.20
N ASP A 37 12.42 -17.54 8.73
CA ASP A 37 12.44 -17.26 10.16
C ASP A 37 11.09 -16.64 10.54
N PRO A 38 10.31 -17.24 11.46
CA PRO A 38 9.07 -16.65 11.97
C PRO A 38 9.25 -15.21 12.47
N VAL A 39 10.42 -14.89 13.04
CA VAL A 39 10.75 -13.53 13.49
C VAL A 39 10.77 -12.54 12.33
N TYR A 40 11.19 -12.98 11.14
CA TYR A 40 11.17 -12.13 9.94
C TYR A 40 9.77 -11.89 9.41
N SER A 41 8.88 -12.86 9.54
CA SER A 41 7.46 -12.68 9.19
C SER A 41 6.81 -11.64 10.11
N GLU A 42 7.04 -11.75 11.42
CA GLU A 42 6.44 -10.84 12.42
C GLU A 42 7.02 -9.42 12.37
N LEU A 43 8.34 -9.26 12.32
CA LEU A 43 8.98 -7.95 12.45
C LEU A 43 9.17 -7.21 11.12
N TYR A 44 9.29 -7.97 10.03
CA TYR A 44 9.68 -7.44 8.72
C TYR A 44 8.70 -7.78 7.60
N CYS A 45 7.58 -8.43 7.91
CA CYS A 45 6.57 -8.83 6.93
C CYS A 45 7.15 -9.65 5.76
N LEU A 46 8.19 -10.46 6.04
CA LEU A 46 8.82 -11.32 5.04
C LEU A 46 8.42 -12.77 5.26
N ASP A 47 7.88 -13.40 4.24
CA ASP A 47 7.56 -14.82 4.30
C ASP A 47 8.79 -15.70 4.15
N PHE A 48 9.83 -15.19 3.48
CA PHE A 48 11.16 -15.80 3.37
C PHE A 48 12.17 -14.84 2.77
N VAL A 49 13.45 -15.23 2.85
CA VAL A 49 14.57 -14.52 2.24
C VAL A 49 15.32 -15.46 1.30
N ILE A 50 15.57 -15.00 0.08
CA ILE A 50 16.44 -15.69 -0.88
C ILE A 50 17.86 -15.13 -0.74
N ASN A 51 18.81 -16.00 -0.41
CA ASN A 51 20.20 -15.63 -0.13
C ASN A 51 21.19 -16.03 -1.24
N ARG A 52 20.77 -16.91 -2.14
CA ARG A 52 21.60 -17.34 -3.27
C ARG A 52 20.74 -17.98 -4.34
N PHE A 53 21.19 -17.87 -5.59
CA PHE A 53 20.80 -18.78 -6.67
C PHE A 53 22.01 -19.58 -7.13
N GLN A 54 21.84 -20.86 -7.38
CA GLN A 54 22.91 -21.69 -7.93
C GLN A 54 23.41 -21.11 -9.26
N GLY A 55 24.73 -21.04 -9.43
CA GLY A 55 25.36 -20.47 -10.63
C GLY A 55 25.44 -18.95 -10.67
N ILE A 56 24.86 -18.22 -9.69
CA ILE A 56 24.97 -16.77 -9.58
C ILE A 56 25.94 -16.42 -8.45
N HIS A 57 27.07 -15.80 -8.81
CA HIS A 57 28.11 -15.40 -7.85
C HIS A 57 27.83 -14.06 -7.15
N ALA A 58 26.87 -13.28 -7.65
CA ALA A 58 26.48 -12.01 -7.05
C ALA A 58 25.81 -12.22 -5.68
N LEU A 59 25.93 -11.21 -4.81
CA LEU A 59 25.21 -11.19 -3.53
C LEU A 59 23.70 -11.14 -3.81
N VAL A 60 22.98 -12.16 -3.36
CA VAL A 60 21.52 -12.21 -3.40
C VAL A 60 21.05 -12.10 -1.95
N ASN A 61 20.23 -11.10 -1.66
CA ASN A 61 19.53 -10.96 -0.38
C ASN A 61 18.20 -10.28 -0.67
N LEU A 62 17.22 -11.11 -1.08
CA LEU A 62 15.88 -10.68 -1.48
C LEU A 62 14.87 -11.16 -0.45
N GLY A 63 14.26 -10.24 0.29
CA GLY A 63 13.08 -10.53 1.10
C GLY A 63 11.84 -10.61 0.23
N VAL A 64 11.00 -11.62 0.46
CA VAL A 64 9.79 -11.86 -0.33
C VAL A 64 8.57 -11.95 0.58
N ARG A 65 7.52 -11.23 0.21
CA ARG A 65 6.15 -11.39 0.75
C ARG A 65 5.25 -11.83 -0.40
N THR A 66 4.47 -12.89 -0.20
CA THR A 66 3.53 -13.41 -1.18
C THR A 66 2.10 -13.30 -0.66
N THR A 67 1.17 -13.07 -1.57
CA THR A 67 -0.25 -12.97 -1.24
C THR A 67 -1.11 -13.34 -2.44
N PHE A 68 -2.33 -13.77 -2.16
CA PHE A 68 -3.41 -13.85 -3.15
C PHE A 68 -4.26 -12.58 -3.20
N GLU A 69 -4.20 -11.76 -2.15
CA GLU A 69 -4.95 -10.53 -2.04
C GLU A 69 -4.31 -9.47 -2.92
N THR A 70 -5.07 -8.96 -3.88
CA THR A 70 -4.63 -7.84 -4.71
C THR A 70 -5.06 -6.55 -4.06
N GLN A 71 -4.20 -5.53 -4.10
CA GLN A 71 -4.58 -4.17 -3.68
C GLN A 71 -4.93 -4.03 -2.19
N ASP A 72 -4.36 -4.89 -1.34
CA ASP A 72 -4.51 -4.76 0.12
C ASP A 72 -3.69 -3.58 0.65
N TYR A 73 -4.38 -2.47 0.94
CA TYR A 73 -3.77 -1.25 1.48
C TYR A 73 -2.95 -1.52 2.74
N ALA A 74 -3.53 -2.21 3.72
CA ALA A 74 -2.92 -2.39 5.03
C ALA A 74 -1.68 -3.27 4.93
N ALA A 75 -1.75 -4.35 4.14
CA ALA A 75 -0.61 -5.23 3.93
C ALA A 75 0.51 -4.57 3.13
N GLN A 76 0.19 -3.77 2.10
CA GLN A 76 1.21 -3.05 1.32
C GLN A 76 1.90 -1.96 2.15
N GLU A 77 1.15 -1.21 2.96
CA GLU A 77 1.70 -0.19 3.86
C GLU A 77 2.62 -0.81 4.92
N ALA A 78 2.15 -1.87 5.60
CA ALA A 78 2.95 -2.58 6.60
C ALA A 78 4.25 -3.15 5.99
N PHE A 79 4.18 -3.73 4.79
CA PHE A 79 5.34 -4.23 4.09
C PHE A 79 6.33 -3.10 3.72
N LEU A 80 5.84 -1.96 3.21
CA LEU A 80 6.68 -0.84 2.85
C LEU A 80 7.40 -0.25 4.08
N GLU A 81 6.71 -0.09 5.20
CA GLU A 81 7.32 0.36 6.46
C GLU A 81 8.35 -0.64 6.99
N ALA A 82 8.07 -1.94 6.90
CA ALA A 82 9.02 -2.98 7.26
C ALA A 82 10.27 -2.96 6.36
N ALA A 83 10.10 -2.78 5.05
CA ALA A 83 11.21 -2.71 4.08
C ALA A 83 12.17 -1.55 4.36
N LYS A 84 11.67 -0.41 4.88
CA LYS A 84 12.51 0.74 5.26
C LYS A 84 13.51 0.42 6.37
N LYS A 85 13.26 -0.60 7.21
CA LYS A 85 14.17 -1.04 8.28
C LYS A 85 15.47 -1.67 7.76
N GLY A 86 15.51 -2.12 6.50
CA GLY A 86 16.76 -2.46 5.80
C GLY A 86 17.42 -3.78 6.19
N VAL A 87 16.65 -4.79 6.62
CA VAL A 87 17.16 -6.13 6.97
C VAL A 87 17.69 -6.89 5.75
N VAL A 88 17.06 -6.67 4.60
CA VAL A 88 17.42 -7.26 3.32
C VAL A 88 17.86 -6.17 2.36
N HIS A 89 18.67 -6.53 1.36
CA HIS A 89 19.14 -5.56 0.36
C HIS A 89 17.98 -5.09 -0.52
N LYS A 90 17.17 -6.04 -0.98
CA LYS A 90 15.97 -5.77 -1.76
C LYS A 90 14.80 -6.55 -1.20
N SER A 91 13.60 -6.01 -1.36
CA SER A 91 12.35 -6.60 -0.89
C SER A 91 11.30 -6.54 -1.98
N ILE A 92 10.48 -7.58 -2.12
CA ILE A 92 9.44 -7.66 -3.13
C ILE A 92 8.11 -8.15 -2.54
N TYR A 93 7.04 -7.41 -2.81
CA TYR A 93 5.68 -7.76 -2.46
C TYR A 93 4.99 -8.37 -3.69
N VAL A 94 4.59 -9.63 -3.60
CA VAL A 94 4.14 -10.43 -4.75
C VAL A 94 2.66 -10.78 -4.63
N GLU A 95 1.87 -10.27 -5.55
CA GLU A 95 0.46 -10.60 -5.70
C GLU A 95 0.29 -11.67 -6.78
N PHE A 96 -0.16 -12.85 -6.39
CA PHE A 96 -0.43 -13.97 -7.29
C PHE A 96 -1.90 -14.07 -7.66
N ALA A 97 -2.19 -14.23 -8.95
CA ALA A 97 -3.49 -14.72 -9.39
C ALA A 97 -3.70 -16.18 -8.95
N ARG A 98 -4.77 -16.44 -8.20
CA ARG A 98 -5.04 -17.73 -7.56
C ARG A 98 -5.10 -18.91 -8.54
N LYS A 99 -5.63 -18.72 -9.75
CA LYS A 99 -5.87 -19.80 -10.70
C LYS A 99 -4.59 -20.43 -11.29
N ASN A 100 -3.45 -19.76 -11.17
CA ASN A 100 -2.26 -20.10 -11.97
C ASN A 100 -1.00 -20.44 -11.18
N VAL A 101 -1.10 -20.56 -9.86
CA VAL A 101 0.09 -20.83 -9.04
C VAL A 101 0.75 -22.15 -9.43
N GLU A 102 -0.05 -23.17 -9.73
CA GLU A 102 0.44 -24.49 -10.17
C GLU A 102 0.79 -24.55 -11.67
N SER A 103 0.34 -23.58 -12.49
CA SER A 103 0.41 -23.66 -13.97
C SER A 103 1.43 -22.74 -14.63
N GLY A 104 2.41 -22.23 -13.86
CA GLY A 104 3.57 -21.50 -14.41
C GLY A 104 3.81 -20.11 -13.81
N ALA A 105 2.91 -19.61 -12.95
CA ALA A 105 3.10 -18.32 -12.28
C ALA A 105 4.41 -18.26 -11.48
N LEU A 106 4.91 -19.39 -10.98
CA LEU A 106 6.19 -19.46 -10.26
C LEU A 106 7.42 -19.20 -11.12
N SER A 107 7.47 -19.76 -12.34
CA SER A 107 8.56 -19.49 -13.27
C SER A 107 8.61 -18.01 -13.64
N ILE A 108 7.42 -17.40 -13.77
CA ILE A 108 7.27 -15.97 -14.00
C ILE A 108 7.72 -15.16 -12.77
N ALA A 109 7.32 -15.57 -11.56
CA ALA A 109 7.76 -14.95 -10.32
C ALA A 109 9.29 -14.96 -10.19
N LEU A 110 9.93 -16.09 -10.48
CA LEU A 110 11.38 -16.19 -10.46
C LEU A 110 12.05 -15.29 -11.50
N ALA A 111 11.54 -15.28 -12.75
CA ALA A 111 12.04 -14.40 -13.78
C ALA A 111 11.96 -12.92 -13.34
N ALA A 112 10.86 -12.54 -12.68
CA ALA A 112 10.71 -11.23 -12.09
C ALA A 112 11.69 -10.99 -10.91
N PHE A 113 11.93 -11.97 -10.04
CA PHE A 113 12.91 -11.83 -8.95
C PHE A 113 14.31 -11.56 -9.48
N LEU A 114 14.73 -12.31 -10.50
CA LEU A 114 16.01 -12.12 -11.16
C LEU A 114 16.07 -10.77 -11.89
N ALA A 115 15.00 -10.37 -12.58
CA ALA A 115 14.91 -9.05 -13.20
C ALA A 115 15.05 -7.93 -12.16
N PHE A 116 14.33 -8.01 -11.04
CA PHE A 116 14.41 -7.01 -9.98
C PHE A 116 15.80 -6.95 -9.33
N LEU A 117 16.46 -8.09 -9.16
CA LEU A 117 17.79 -8.17 -8.58
C LEU A 117 18.87 -7.56 -9.49
N PHE A 118 18.84 -7.86 -10.78
CA PHE A 118 19.98 -7.64 -11.68
C PHE A 118 19.76 -6.57 -12.75
N ASP A 119 18.52 -6.17 -13.03
CA ASP A 119 18.25 -5.11 -13.99
C ASP A 119 18.65 -3.74 -13.42
N GLN A 120 19.42 -3.01 -14.22
CA GLN A 120 19.94 -1.68 -13.86
C GLN A 120 18.84 -0.66 -13.58
N ARG A 121 17.66 -0.83 -14.18
CA ARG A 121 16.50 0.04 -13.92
C ARG A 121 16.05 -0.01 -12.47
N TYR A 122 16.31 -1.13 -11.78
CA TYR A 122 15.94 -1.32 -10.38
C TYR A 122 17.11 -1.13 -9.42
N ARG A 123 18.25 -0.59 -9.86
CA ARG A 123 19.46 -0.46 -9.02
C ARG A 123 19.17 0.25 -7.69
N ASP A 124 18.42 1.34 -7.74
CA ASP A 124 18.17 2.20 -6.57
C ASP A 124 16.87 1.84 -5.82
N PHE A 125 16.14 0.83 -6.30
CA PHE A 125 14.89 0.40 -5.68
C PHE A 125 15.15 -0.65 -4.59
N ARG A 126 14.80 -0.31 -3.35
CA ARG A 126 14.86 -1.23 -2.20
C ARG A 126 13.62 -2.11 -2.05
N ALA A 127 12.47 -1.61 -2.48
CA ALA A 127 11.19 -2.30 -2.38
C ALA A 127 10.36 -2.07 -3.65
N VAL A 128 9.73 -3.12 -4.16
CA VAL A 128 8.78 -3.02 -5.29
C VAL A 128 7.60 -3.96 -5.08
N GLY A 129 6.47 -3.60 -5.69
CA GLY A 129 5.36 -4.50 -5.87
C GLY A 129 5.49 -5.27 -7.19
N LEU A 130 5.03 -6.51 -7.20
CA LEU A 130 4.95 -7.39 -8.37
C LEU A 130 3.56 -7.99 -8.40
N ARG A 131 2.87 -7.86 -9.54
CA ARG A 131 1.60 -8.55 -9.78
C ARG A 131 1.76 -9.54 -10.92
N ILE A 132 1.34 -10.78 -10.68
CA ILE A 132 1.32 -11.86 -11.65
C ILE A 132 -0.13 -12.20 -11.97
N PHE A 133 -0.49 -12.13 -13.25
CA PHE A 133 -1.85 -12.24 -13.74
C PHE A 133 -2.22 -13.67 -14.19
N GLU A 134 -3.51 -13.91 -14.43
CA GLU A 134 -4.06 -15.18 -14.92
C GLU A 134 -3.61 -15.56 -16.35
N ASP A 135 -2.96 -14.66 -17.08
CA ASP A 135 -2.38 -14.94 -18.40
C ASP A 135 -0.86 -15.19 -18.33
N CYS A 136 -0.32 -15.39 -17.12
CA CYS A 136 1.11 -15.55 -16.86
C CYS A 136 1.96 -14.36 -17.31
N THR A 137 1.36 -13.18 -17.47
CA THR A 137 2.10 -11.92 -17.56
C THR A 137 2.33 -11.33 -16.18
N PHE A 138 3.29 -10.41 -16.07
CA PHE A 138 3.56 -9.71 -14.82
C PHE A 138 3.90 -8.25 -15.07
N HIS A 139 3.71 -7.42 -14.06
CA HIS A 139 4.27 -6.08 -14.04
C HIS A 139 4.76 -5.70 -12.64
N PHE A 140 5.78 -4.86 -12.62
CA PHE A 140 6.20 -4.19 -11.40
C PHE A 140 5.40 -2.92 -11.18
N PHE A 141 5.14 -2.60 -9.91
CA PHE A 141 4.50 -1.35 -9.51
C PHE A 141 5.25 -0.72 -8.33
N SER A 142 5.15 0.61 -8.22
CA SER A 142 5.64 1.32 -7.04
C SER A 142 4.66 1.10 -5.89
N LEU A 143 5.15 0.55 -4.77
CA LEU A 143 4.36 0.40 -3.55
C LEU A 143 3.88 1.75 -3.04
N GLU A 144 4.76 2.75 -3.02
CA GLU A 144 4.43 4.10 -2.55
C GLU A 144 3.28 4.72 -3.35
N GLU A 145 3.34 4.63 -4.68
CA GLU A 145 2.28 5.20 -5.53
C GLU A 145 0.99 4.38 -5.43
N ASN A 146 1.08 3.05 -5.35
CA ASN A 146 -0.10 2.21 -5.22
C ASN A 146 -0.78 2.41 -3.86
N ILE A 147 -0.03 2.54 -2.76
CA ILE A 147 -0.57 2.87 -1.42
C ILE A 147 -1.25 4.25 -1.46
N ARG A 148 -0.63 5.27 -2.06
CA ARG A 148 -1.26 6.59 -2.24
C ARG A 148 -2.55 6.51 -3.06
N ARG A 149 -2.60 5.65 -4.09
CA ARG A 149 -3.82 5.43 -4.88
C ARG A 149 -4.90 4.76 -4.02
N LEU A 150 -4.57 3.65 -3.36
CA LEU A 150 -5.50 2.89 -2.52
C LEU A 150 -6.01 3.72 -1.35
N ARG A 151 -5.17 4.57 -0.76
CA ARG A 151 -5.60 5.50 0.29
C ARG A 151 -6.68 6.46 -0.24
N ARG A 152 -6.47 7.04 -1.43
CA ARG A 152 -7.45 7.91 -2.07
C ARG A 152 -8.74 7.15 -2.38
N GLU A 153 -8.65 5.97 -2.98
CA GLU A 153 -9.80 5.11 -3.28
C GLU A 153 -10.57 4.76 -2.00
N ARG A 154 -9.90 4.42 -0.90
CA ARG A 154 -10.56 4.18 0.39
C ARG A 154 -11.26 5.41 0.95
N HIS A 155 -10.66 6.59 0.83
CA HIS A 155 -11.35 7.83 1.20
C HIS A 155 -12.49 8.15 0.24
N GLU A 156 -12.39 7.74 -1.03
CA GLU A 156 -13.44 7.90 -2.04
C GLU A 156 -14.62 6.96 -1.76
N ASP A 157 -14.36 5.69 -1.45
CA ASP A 157 -15.35 4.67 -1.06
C ASP A 157 -15.95 4.95 0.32
N ALA A 158 -15.15 5.46 1.26
CA ALA A 158 -15.66 5.96 2.53
C ALA A 158 -16.65 7.12 2.34
N ASN A 159 -16.68 7.81 1.18
CA ASN A 159 -17.72 8.81 0.89
C ASN A 159 -19.07 8.21 0.50
N GLU A 160 -19.16 6.90 0.26
CA GLU A 160 -20.48 6.25 0.14
C GLU A 160 -21.16 6.13 1.52
N TYR A 161 -20.39 6.33 2.60
CA TYR A 161 -20.88 6.40 3.98
C TYR A 161 -20.62 7.80 4.56
N ASP A 162 -21.57 8.38 5.28
CA ASP A 162 -21.41 9.68 5.95
C ASP A 162 -20.40 9.59 7.14
N GLU A 163 -19.14 9.23 6.89
CA GLU A 163 -18.12 9.15 7.93
C GLU A 163 -17.54 10.54 8.22
N GLN A 164 -17.71 10.99 9.46
CA GLN A 164 -17.18 12.25 9.94
C GLN A 164 -15.70 12.10 10.29
N LEU A 165 -14.84 12.75 9.51
CA LEU A 165 -13.39 12.81 9.71
C LEU A 165 -13.02 13.86 10.76
N GLY A 166 -11.85 13.70 11.37
CA GLY A 166 -11.25 14.65 12.31
C GLY A 166 -9.89 15.14 11.83
N GLY A 167 -9.53 16.38 12.17
CA GLY A 167 -8.22 16.94 11.87
C GLY A 167 -8.05 18.35 12.43
N ASP A 168 -6.92 18.98 12.13
CA ASP A 168 -6.59 20.32 12.59
C ASP A 168 -6.49 21.29 11.41
N ILE A 169 -7.11 22.46 11.53
CA ILE A 169 -6.84 23.58 10.60
C ILE A 169 -5.41 24.05 10.87
N ILE A 170 -4.53 23.82 9.89
CA ILE A 170 -3.10 24.17 9.95
C ILE A 170 -2.76 25.45 9.18
N ALA A 171 -3.70 25.95 8.37
CA ALA A 171 -3.56 27.21 7.65
C ALA A 171 -4.93 27.75 7.24
N TYR A 172 -5.10 29.08 7.32
CA TYR A 172 -6.26 29.77 6.78
C TYR A 172 -5.85 31.11 6.15
N PHE A 173 -6.31 31.34 4.92
CA PHE A 173 -6.06 32.55 4.14
C PHE A 173 -7.30 33.44 4.18
N THR A 174 -7.33 34.36 5.15
CA THR A 174 -8.48 35.22 5.46
C THR A 174 -8.94 36.06 4.27
N ASP A 175 -7.99 36.51 3.43
CA ASP A 175 -8.24 37.29 2.21
C ASP A 175 -8.97 36.48 1.12
N LYS A 176 -8.74 35.16 1.07
CA LYS A 176 -9.29 34.27 0.04
C LYS A 176 -10.41 33.37 0.54
N GLY A 177 -10.68 33.34 1.84
CA GLY A 177 -11.75 32.56 2.43
C GLY A 177 -11.56 31.04 2.33
N PHE A 178 -10.32 30.55 2.30
CA PHE A 178 -10.03 29.11 2.27
C PHE A 178 -8.87 28.74 3.19
N GLY A 179 -8.79 27.48 3.56
CA GLY A 179 -7.70 26.94 4.37
C GLY A 179 -7.40 25.48 4.10
N PHE A 180 -6.52 24.94 4.93
CA PHE A 180 -6.12 23.54 4.92
C PHE A 180 -6.33 22.89 6.28
N ILE A 181 -6.94 21.71 6.26
CA ILE A 181 -7.04 20.80 7.40
C ILE A 181 -6.04 19.68 7.20
N GLU A 182 -5.33 19.27 8.24
CA GLU A 182 -4.46 18.08 8.24
C GLU A 182 -5.04 17.06 9.22
N ASP A 183 -5.24 15.82 8.78
CA ASP A 183 -5.72 14.74 9.65
C ASP A 183 -4.58 14.09 10.46
N PRO A 184 -4.87 13.21 11.43
CA PRO A 184 -3.84 12.50 12.20
C PRO A 184 -2.86 11.66 11.35
N GLU A 185 -3.26 11.32 10.13
CA GLU A 185 -2.47 10.57 9.16
C GLU A 185 -1.75 11.50 8.13
N GLN A 186 -1.61 12.79 8.45
CA GLN A 186 -0.92 13.83 7.67
C GLN A 186 -1.50 14.10 6.26
N GLN A 187 -2.74 13.70 5.99
CA GLN A 187 -3.43 14.04 4.75
C GLN A 187 -4.00 15.45 4.83
N LYS A 188 -3.74 16.23 3.78
CA LYS A 188 -4.23 17.61 3.67
C LYS A 188 -5.54 17.68 2.90
N PHE A 189 -6.48 18.43 3.46
CA PHE A 189 -7.79 18.74 2.89
C PHE A 189 -7.93 20.23 2.68
N PHE A 190 -8.41 20.62 1.51
CA PHE A 190 -8.79 21.99 1.20
C PHE A 190 -10.21 22.25 1.70
N PHE A 191 -10.44 23.36 2.40
CA PHE A 191 -11.80 23.81 2.70
C PHE A 191 -12.00 25.28 2.34
N HIS A 192 -13.22 25.63 1.97
CA HIS A 192 -13.65 27.02 1.77
C HIS A 192 -14.55 27.43 2.95
N ILE A 193 -14.58 28.72 3.31
CA ILE A 193 -15.41 29.25 4.40
C ILE A 193 -16.90 28.92 4.20
N ALA A 194 -17.34 28.84 2.94
CA ALA A 194 -18.71 28.44 2.59
C ALA A 194 -19.07 26.99 3.00
N ASN A 195 -18.06 26.14 3.22
CA ASN A 195 -18.25 24.77 3.67
C ASN A 195 -18.20 24.63 5.20
N VAL A 196 -17.91 25.71 5.92
CA VAL A 196 -17.96 25.73 7.38
C VAL A 196 -19.42 25.86 7.78
N VAL A 197 -19.94 24.95 8.59
CA VAL A 197 -21.33 24.93 9.05
C VAL A 197 -21.49 25.43 10.49
N ASP A 198 -20.38 25.49 11.22
CA ASP A 198 -20.30 25.96 12.60
C ASP A 198 -20.05 27.47 12.64
N ASP A 199 -20.95 28.20 13.31
CA ASP A 199 -20.89 29.66 13.39
C ASP A 199 -19.77 30.16 14.30
N ASP A 200 -19.42 29.43 15.37
CA ASP A 200 -18.31 29.78 16.25
C ASP A 200 -16.99 29.65 15.50
N LEU A 201 -16.85 28.59 14.69
CA LEU A 201 -15.69 28.42 13.81
C LEU A 201 -15.60 29.55 12.78
N ARG A 202 -16.73 29.92 12.15
CA ARG A 202 -16.77 31.04 11.19
C ARG A 202 -16.36 32.37 11.81
N ILE A 203 -16.68 32.59 13.09
CA ILE A 203 -16.30 33.80 13.83
C ILE A 203 -14.81 33.77 14.19
N GLN A 204 -14.26 32.59 14.51
CA GLN A 204 -12.86 32.42 14.89
C GLN A 204 -11.90 32.59 13.71
N LEU A 205 -12.26 32.07 12.52
CA LEU A 205 -11.39 32.01 11.34
C LEU A 205 -10.83 33.37 10.86
N PRO A 206 -11.59 34.47 10.82
CA PRO A 206 -11.07 35.80 10.50
C PRO A 206 -9.92 36.26 11.40
N SER A 207 -9.83 35.72 12.62
CA SER A 207 -8.79 36.04 13.60
C SER A 207 -7.69 34.96 13.68
N TYR A 208 -7.66 34.02 12.74
CA TYR A 208 -6.67 32.94 12.69
C TYR A 208 -5.25 33.50 12.53
N THR A 209 -4.32 33.04 13.39
CA THR A 209 -2.90 33.38 13.28
C THR A 209 -2.13 32.21 12.69
N GLN A 210 -1.22 32.49 11.74
CA GLN A 210 -0.44 31.44 11.11
C GLN A 210 0.42 30.69 12.13
N GLY A 211 0.26 29.36 12.18
CA GLY A 211 0.91 28.50 13.17
C GLY A 211 -0.03 27.99 14.26
N ASP A 212 -1.22 28.57 14.39
CA ASP A 212 -2.26 28.02 15.27
C ASP A 212 -2.88 26.76 14.66
N THR A 213 -3.28 25.82 15.51
CA THR A 213 -4.03 24.62 15.13
C THR A 213 -5.43 24.69 15.73
N ILE A 214 -6.46 24.57 14.89
CA ILE A 214 -7.86 24.52 15.35
C ILE A 214 -8.43 23.13 15.08
N PRO A 215 -8.78 22.35 16.11
CA PRO A 215 -9.32 21.02 15.93
C PRO A 215 -10.75 21.09 15.39
N VAL A 216 -10.99 20.37 14.30
CA VAL A 216 -12.24 20.35 13.57
C VAL A 216 -12.69 18.94 13.23
N ARG A 217 -13.97 18.83 12.92
CA ARG A 217 -14.55 17.70 12.22
C ARG A 217 -15.10 18.14 10.88
N PHE A 218 -15.09 17.24 9.92
CA PHE A 218 -15.54 17.53 8.57
C PHE A 218 -15.90 16.23 7.84
N TYR A 219 -16.49 16.38 6.66
CA TYR A 219 -16.74 15.28 5.75
C TYR A 219 -15.90 15.49 4.50
N TYR A 220 -15.51 14.41 3.85
CA TYR A 220 -14.84 14.49 2.56
C TYR A 220 -15.87 14.91 1.49
N GLY A 221 -15.47 15.84 0.63
CA GLY A 221 -16.35 16.52 -0.32
C GLY A 221 -15.90 16.41 -1.77
N GLY A 222 -15.09 15.42 -2.12
CA GLY A 222 -14.56 15.21 -3.47
C GLY A 222 -13.16 15.78 -3.67
N SER A 223 -12.40 15.21 -4.61
CA SER A 223 -11.12 15.77 -5.06
C SER A 223 -11.27 16.72 -6.25
N ASP A 224 -12.32 16.56 -7.07
CA ASP A 224 -12.55 17.31 -8.33
C ASP A 224 -11.29 17.38 -9.24
N GLY A 225 -10.40 16.37 -9.15
CA GLY A 225 -9.12 16.35 -9.87
C GLY A 225 -8.09 17.36 -9.37
N LYS A 226 -8.28 17.96 -8.19
CA LYS A 226 -7.37 18.93 -7.56
C LYS A 226 -6.34 18.23 -6.69
N LYS A 227 -5.26 18.95 -6.39
CA LYS A 227 -4.13 18.46 -5.58
C LYS A 227 -4.55 18.00 -4.18
N TYR A 228 -5.51 18.68 -3.58
CA TYR A 228 -5.99 18.38 -2.23
C TYR A 228 -7.50 18.10 -2.27
N PRO A 229 -7.98 17.01 -1.64
CA PRO A 229 -9.41 16.74 -1.50
C PRO A 229 -10.12 17.86 -0.74
N LYS A 230 -11.39 18.06 -1.04
CA LYS A 230 -12.25 19.07 -0.42
C LYS A 230 -12.79 18.54 0.90
N ALA A 231 -12.82 19.38 1.92
CA ALA A 231 -13.56 19.18 3.14
C ALA A 231 -14.88 19.99 3.10
N VAL A 232 -15.98 19.35 3.49
CA VAL A 232 -17.33 19.90 3.58
C VAL A 232 -17.90 19.72 4.98
N ASN A 233 -18.95 20.48 5.31
CA ASN A 233 -19.60 20.45 6.63
C ASN A 233 -18.60 20.57 7.79
N VAL A 234 -17.68 21.53 7.70
CA VAL A 234 -16.61 21.73 8.68
C VAL A 234 -17.19 22.36 9.95
N SER A 235 -16.90 21.77 11.10
CA SER A 235 -17.34 22.24 12.43
C SER A 235 -16.22 22.12 13.47
N LEU A 236 -16.32 22.84 14.58
CA LEU A 236 -15.39 22.65 15.70
C LEU A 236 -15.51 21.24 16.25
N ASN A 237 -14.39 20.68 16.69
CA ASN A 237 -14.39 19.43 17.44
C ASN A 237 -14.67 19.73 18.92
N SER A 238 -15.93 19.64 19.33
CA SER A 238 -16.41 20.00 20.69
C SER A 238 -15.85 19.13 21.83
N ASN A 239 -15.02 18.13 21.54
CA ASN A 239 -14.41 17.25 22.55
C ASN A 239 -13.14 17.82 23.21
N TYR A 240 -12.77 19.08 22.92
CA TYR A 240 -11.71 19.79 23.64
C TYR A 240 -12.32 20.81 24.62
N GLU A 241 -13.00 20.32 25.67
CA GLU A 241 -13.08 21.09 26.91
C GLU A 241 -11.68 21.05 27.56
N LYS A 242 -11.12 22.23 27.85
CA LYS A 242 -9.86 22.40 28.58
C LYS A 242 -9.99 22.00 30.04
#